data_AF-N1UB35-F1
#
_entry.id   AF-N1UB35-F1
#
_cell.length_a   1.000
_cell.length_b   1.000
_cell.length_c   1.000
_cell.angle_alpha   90.00
_cell.angle_beta   90.00
_cell.angle_gamma   90.00
#
_symmetry.space_group_name_H-M   'P 1'
#
loop_
_entity.id
_entity.type
_entity.pdbx_description
1 polymer ?
#
loop_
_entity_poly.entity_id
_entity_poly.type
_entity_poly.pdbx_seq_one_letter_code
_entity_poly.pdbx_strand_id
1 'polypeptide(L)'
;MHAKAALPNKEGKKLTRKQLLNVINEEVYKDATIVTEEFIGYKILDKKERIHLTIDHSKEYVKGDVHTNIIEGFWSFLKEE
;
A
#
# COMPACT_ATOMS: atom_id res chain seq x y z
N MET A 1 5.79 -9.25 11.24
CA MET A 1 5.21 -8.72 10.00
C MET A 1 3.71 -8.58 10.22
N HIS A 2 3.11 -7.43 9.91
CA HIS A 2 1.68 -7.16 10.10
C HIS A 2 1.01 -7.02 8.73
N ALA A 3 -0.12 -7.69 8.53
CA ALA A 3 -0.87 -7.64 7.29
C ALA A 3 -2.37 -7.51 7.59
N LYS A 4 -3.04 -6.61 6.86
CA LYS A 4 -4.49 -6.37 6.97
C LYS A 4 -5.08 -6.35 5.56
N ALA A 5 -5.98 -7.27 5.28
CA ALA A 5 -6.67 -7.37 4.00
C ALA A 5 -8.10 -6.81 4.11
N ALA A 6 -8.50 -5.98 3.15
CA ALA A 6 -9.88 -5.52 3.04
C ALA A 6 -10.61 -6.35 1.97
N LEU A 7 -11.63 -7.09 2.39
CA LEU A 7 -12.48 -7.84 1.48
C LEU A 7 -13.53 -6.92 0.82
N PRO A 8 -13.97 -7.22 -0.42
CA PRO A 8 -15.12 -6.56 -1.02
C PRO A 8 -16.35 -6.68 -0.11
N ASN A 9 -17.23 -5.67 -0.16
CA ASN A 9 -18.51 -5.78 0.54
C ASN A 9 -19.40 -6.85 -0.11
N LYS A 10 -20.58 -7.13 0.48
CA LYS A 10 -21.55 -8.11 -0.04
C LYS A 10 -22.02 -7.84 -1.48
N GLU A 11 -21.83 -6.61 -1.97
CA GLU A 11 -22.18 -6.16 -3.32
C GLU A 11 -20.97 -6.21 -4.29
N GLY A 12 -19.82 -6.74 -3.84
CA GLY A 12 -18.58 -6.81 -4.62
C GLY A 12 -17.83 -5.47 -4.72
N LYS A 13 -18.27 -4.44 -3.99
CA LYS A 13 -17.62 -3.13 -4.01
C LYS A 13 -16.29 -3.20 -3.24
N LYS A 14 -15.20 -2.85 -3.95
CA LYS A 14 -13.86 -2.71 -3.37
C LYS A 14 -13.79 -1.54 -2.39
N LEU A 15 -12.76 -1.56 -1.56
CA LEU A 15 -12.43 -0.51 -0.59
C LEU A 15 -12.39 0.87 -1.26
N THR A 16 -13.03 1.85 -0.64
CA THR A 16 -12.96 3.25 -1.09
C THR A 16 -11.66 3.91 -0.62
N ARG A 17 -11.25 4.98 -1.30
CA ARG A 17 -10.09 5.80 -0.92
C ARG A 17 -10.14 6.29 0.54
N LYS A 18 -11.33 6.64 1.05
CA LYS A 18 -11.52 7.08 2.43
C LYS A 18 -11.26 5.95 3.42
N GLN A 19 -11.76 4.75 3.12
CA GLN A 19 -11.53 3.59 3.97
C GLN A 19 -10.06 3.16 3.95
N LEU A 20 -9.39 3.22 2.80
CA LEU A 20 -7.94 3.01 2.70
C LEU A 20 -7.17 3.97 3.60
N LEU A 21 -7.47 5.26 3.52
CA LEU A 21 -6.81 6.26 4.34
C LEU A 21 -7.04 6.03 5.84
N ASN A 22 -8.26 5.64 6.23
CA ASN A 22 -8.55 5.31 7.63
C ASN A 22 -7.68 4.17 8.14
N VAL A 23 -7.58 3.07 7.36
CA VAL A 23 -6.71 1.94 7.72
C VAL A 23 -5.27 2.38 7.90
N ILE A 24 -4.73 3.20 6.98
CA ILE A 24 -3.35 3.71 7.09
C ILE A 24 -3.20 4.60 8.33
N ASN A 25 -4.21 5.39 8.68
CA ASN A 25 -4.15 6.25 9.87
C ASN A 25 -4.22 5.47 11.19
N GLU A 26 -4.91 4.33 11.21
CA GLU A 26 -5.03 3.45 12.38
C GLU A 26 -3.79 2.59 12.58
N GLU A 27 -3.22 2.07 11.49
CA GLU A 27 -2.18 1.03 11.56
C GLU A 27 -0.74 1.56 11.36
N VAL A 28 -0.58 2.77 10.82
CA VAL A 28 0.73 3.32 10.46
C VAL A 28 1.05 4.56 11.29
N TYR A 29 2.20 4.51 11.98
CA TYR A 29 2.74 5.64 12.73
C TYR A 29 2.87 6.90 11.86
N LYS A 30 2.72 8.08 12.47
CA LYS A 30 2.68 9.35 11.73
C LYS A 30 4.01 9.70 11.05
N ASP A 31 5.11 9.28 11.66
CA ASP A 31 6.49 9.50 11.23
C ASP A 31 7.03 8.38 10.33
N ALA A 32 6.23 7.36 10.02
CA ALA A 32 6.63 6.28 9.15
C ALA A 32 6.77 6.75 7.68
N THR A 33 7.81 6.25 7.01
CA THR A 33 7.92 6.31 5.55
C THR A 33 6.98 5.30 4.93
N ILE A 34 6.06 5.77 4.09
CA ILE A 34 5.15 4.91 3.33
C ILE A 34 5.71 4.73 1.93
N VAL A 35 5.83 3.47 1.50
CA VAL A 35 6.23 3.09 0.15
C VAL A 35 5.06 2.41 -0.54
N THR A 36 4.69 2.88 -1.74
CA THR A 36 3.64 2.26 -2.56
C THR A 36 4.03 2.16 -4.03
N GLU A 37 3.29 1.36 -4.80
CA GLU A 37 3.27 1.39 -6.27
C GLU A 37 2.45 2.57 -6.82
N GLU A 38 2.35 2.71 -8.16
CA GLU A 38 1.65 3.83 -8.83
C GLU A 38 0.11 3.85 -8.73
N PHE A 39 -0.49 3.05 -7.85
CA PHE A 39 -1.95 2.99 -7.73
C PHE A 39 -2.54 4.35 -7.31
N ILE A 40 -3.49 4.85 -8.11
CA ILE A 40 -4.08 6.19 -7.95
C ILE A 40 -4.75 6.44 -6.58
N GLY A 41 -5.16 5.37 -5.89
CA GLY A 41 -5.70 5.45 -4.54
C GLY A 41 -4.74 6.05 -3.51
N TYR A 42 -3.43 5.92 -3.73
CA TYR A 42 -2.38 6.40 -2.84
C TYR A 42 -2.02 7.88 -3.03
N LYS A 43 -2.43 8.54 -4.12
CA LYS A 43 -2.15 9.98 -4.36
C LYS A 43 -2.64 10.92 -3.25
N ILE A 44 -3.54 10.45 -2.39
CA ILE A 44 -3.96 11.22 -1.21
C ILE A 44 -2.85 11.34 -0.16
N LEU A 45 -1.89 10.42 -0.14
CA LEU A 45 -0.76 10.42 0.78
C LEU A 45 0.24 11.54 0.45
N ASP A 46 0.38 11.91 -0.83
CA ASP A 46 1.20 13.06 -1.27
C ASP A 46 0.73 14.39 -0.67
N LYS A 47 -0.54 14.47 -0.27
CA LYS A 47 -1.15 15.67 0.31
C LYS A 47 -1.12 15.69 1.84
N LYS A 48 -0.45 14.71 2.46
CA LYS A 48 -0.39 14.55 3.92
C LYS A 48 1.03 14.80 4.41
N GLU A 49 1.14 15.10 5.71
CA GLU A 49 2.41 15.30 6.42
C GLU A 49 3.16 13.97 6.66
N ARG A 50 3.20 13.09 5.65
CA ARG A 50 3.89 11.80 5.69
C ARG A 50 4.90 11.74 4.56
N ILE A 51 6.01 11.05 4.78
CA ILE A 51 6.97 10.76 3.73
C ILE A 51 6.37 9.66 2.86
N HIS A 52 5.96 10.00 1.64
CA HIS A 52 5.40 9.06 0.69
C HIS A 52 6.34 8.87 -0.49
N LEU A 53 6.79 7.64 -0.69
CA LEU A 53 7.64 7.23 -1.80
C LEU A 53 6.83 6.33 -2.73
N THR A 54 6.74 6.73 -3.99
CA THR A 54 6.08 5.94 -5.03
C THR A 54 7.14 5.29 -5.92
N ILE A 55 6.98 4.00 -6.17
CA ILE A 55 7.72 3.25 -7.20
C ILE A 55 6.81 3.15 -8.43
N ASP A 56 7.36 3.48 -9.59
CA ASP A 56 6.68 3.42 -10.88
C ASP A 56 7.17 2.17 -11.61
N HIS A 57 6.40 1.08 -11.54
CA HIS A 57 6.74 -0.22 -12.11
C HIS A 57 6.83 -0.20 -13.65
N SER A 58 6.37 0.86 -14.30
CA SER A 58 6.58 1.07 -15.74
C SER A 58 8.01 1.52 -16.09
N LYS A 59 8.77 2.01 -15.10
CA LYS A 59 10.12 2.55 -15.30
C LYS A 59 11.17 1.84 -14.47
N GLU A 60 10.86 1.54 -13.22
CA GLU A 60 11.82 1.00 -12.25
C GLU A 60 11.14 0.05 -11.27
N TYR A 61 11.70 -1.15 -11.09
CA TYR A 61 11.26 -2.10 -10.06
C TYR A 61 11.94 -1.85 -8.70
N VAL A 62 12.89 -0.90 -8.66
CA VAL A 62 13.75 -0.60 -7.51
C VAL A 62 14.05 0.89 -7.51
N LYS A 63 13.89 1.55 -6.35
CA LYS A 63 14.33 2.94 -6.15
C LYS A 63 15.21 3.04 -4.91
N GLY A 64 16.52 3.01 -5.10
CA GLY A 64 17.49 2.89 -3.99
C GLY A 64 17.38 1.51 -3.31
N ASP A 65 17.34 1.47 -1.98
CA ASP A 65 17.14 0.23 -1.20
C ASP A 65 15.65 -0.18 -1.04
N VAL A 66 14.75 0.51 -1.73
CA VAL A 66 13.30 0.31 -1.61
C VAL A 66 12.83 -0.63 -2.71
N HIS A 67 12.38 -1.82 -2.31
CA HIS A 67 11.87 -2.88 -3.19
C HIS A 67 10.43 -3.27 -2.80
N THR A 68 9.48 -3.24 -3.74
CA THR A 68 8.12 -3.77 -3.50
C THR A 68 8.01 -5.28 -3.74
N ASN A 69 9.00 -5.90 -4.39
CA ASN A 69 9.02 -7.35 -4.70
C ASN A 69 8.89 -8.23 -3.44
N ILE A 70 9.34 -7.74 -2.28
CA ILE A 70 9.19 -8.45 -1.00
C ILE A 70 7.70 -8.58 -0.63
N ILE A 71 6.89 -7.57 -0.94
CA ILE A 71 5.44 -7.59 -0.68
C ILE A 71 4.75 -8.60 -1.59
N GLU A 72 5.14 -8.65 -2.87
CA GLU A 72 4.62 -9.65 -3.82
C GLU A 72 4.94 -11.07 -3.38
N GLY A 73 6.20 -11.34 -3.00
CA GLY A 73 6.62 -12.63 -2.47
C GLY A 73 5.86 -13.03 -1.20
N PHE A 74 5.62 -12.08 -0.29
CA PHE A 74 4.82 -12.32 0.90
C PHE A 74 3.38 -12.75 0.57
N TRP A 75 2.72 -12.08 -0.38
CA TRP A 75 1.36 -12.45 -0.77
C TRP A 75 1.29 -13.73 -1.59
N SER A 76 2.32 -14.06 -2.37
CA SER A 76 2.40 -15.36 -3.06
C SER A 76 2.45 -16.49 -2.04
N PHE A 77 3.27 -16.37 -1.00
CA PHE A 77 3.31 -17.34 0.09
C PHE A 77 1.94 -17.52 0.76
N LEU A 78 1.25 -16.42 1.10
CA LEU A 78 -0.08 -16.46 1.72
C LEU A 78 -1.21 -16.98 0.83
N LYS A 79 -1.00 -17.10 -0.49
CA LYS A 79 -2.00 -17.64 -1.43
C LYS A 79 -1.80 -19.13 -1.71
N GLU A 80 -0.59 -19.64 -1.44
CA GLU A 80 -0.24 -21.04 -1.65
C GLU A 80 -0.54 -21.91 -0.42
N GLU A 81 -0.72 -21.31 0.77
CA GLU A 81 -1.38 -21.93 1.94
C GLU A 81 -2.91 -21.83 1.86
#